data_AF-B0BFT4-F1
#
_entry.id   AF-B0BFT4-F1
#
_cell.length_a   1.000
_cell.length_b   1.000
_cell.length_c   1.000
_cell.angle_alpha   90.00
_cell.angle_beta   90.00
_cell.angle_gamma   90.00
#
_symmetry.space_group_name_H-M   'P 1'
#
loop_
_entity.id
_entity.type
_entity.pdbx_description
1 polymer ?
#
loop_
_entity_poly.entity_id
_entity_poly.type
_entity_poly.pdbx_seq_one_letter_code
_entity_poly.pdbx_strand_id
1 'polypeptide(L)'
;MNRMFPVRTIMKPLKKAKLELGNGRPWRAKEILRGAIGQSPFDTELYKTYGELLLSLGDLPEAGKYLFLSGSAEPMHEEAVAEFLRRWGRSGPELLYSRFPSRARLQSISDYPPTVRKALAGDFTPPAKVLAEQCCQGRWQGCRDAIAVWGCGLVVFIIAILLGFGIRAVFQLVTNT
;
A
#
# COMPACT_ATOMS: atom_id res chain seq x y z
N MET A 1 4.56 -28.75 8.65
CA MET A 1 3.84 -27.62 9.29
C MET A 1 3.48 -26.59 8.20
N ASN A 2 2.40 -26.83 7.45
CA ASN A 2 1.86 -25.86 6.50
C ASN A 2 1.03 -24.83 7.28
N ARG A 3 1.51 -23.58 7.38
CA ARG A 3 0.67 -22.48 7.84
C ARG A 3 -0.34 -22.20 6.74
N MET A 4 -1.52 -22.81 6.86
CA MET A 4 -2.71 -22.44 6.10
C MET A 4 -3.11 -21.04 6.55
N PHE A 5 -2.54 -20.02 5.90
CA PHE A 5 -2.97 -18.65 6.13
C PHE A 5 -4.44 -18.54 5.74
N PRO A 6 -5.33 -18.06 6.62
CA PRO A 6 -6.72 -17.90 6.27
C PRO A 6 -6.80 -16.88 5.12
N VAL A 7 -7.26 -17.35 3.96
CA VAL A 7 -7.61 -16.54 2.77
C VAL A 7 -8.84 -15.68 3.11
N ARG A 8 -8.69 -14.79 4.09
CA ARG A 8 -9.77 -13.90 4.56
C ARG A 8 -9.62 -12.56 3.87
N THR A 9 -10.50 -12.34 2.90
CA THR A 9 -10.96 -11.01 2.41
C THR A 9 -10.14 -10.24 1.38
N ILE A 10 -9.19 -10.84 0.65
CA ILE A 10 -8.56 -10.15 -0.51
C ILE A 10 -9.47 -10.13 -1.76
N MET A 11 -10.60 -10.82 -1.73
CA MET A 11 -11.57 -10.83 -2.84
C MET A 11 -12.28 -9.49 -3.11
N LYS A 12 -12.10 -8.43 -2.30
CA LYS A 12 -12.75 -7.13 -2.57
C LYS A 12 -12.02 -6.26 -3.59
N PRO A 13 -10.71 -5.98 -3.47
CA PRO A 13 -10.05 -5.04 -4.39
C PRO A 13 -9.83 -5.62 -5.79
N LEU A 14 -9.39 -6.88 -5.89
CA LEU A 14 -9.15 -7.55 -7.17
C LEU A 14 -10.42 -7.65 -8.02
N LYS A 15 -11.54 -8.09 -7.43
CA LYS A 15 -12.82 -8.17 -8.14
C LYS A 15 -13.31 -6.79 -8.60
N LYS A 16 -13.19 -5.77 -7.75
CA LYS A 16 -13.56 -4.40 -8.12
C LYS A 16 -12.71 -3.86 -9.26
N ALA A 17 -11.39 -4.07 -9.21
CA ALA A 17 -10.50 -3.65 -10.27
C ALA A 17 -10.81 -4.34 -11.60
N LYS A 18 -11.03 -5.67 -11.59
CA LYS A 18 -11.43 -6.43 -12.78
C LYS A 18 -12.77 -5.94 -13.35
N LEU A 19 -13.74 -5.61 -12.50
CA LEU A 19 -15.01 -5.03 -12.94
C LEU A 19 -14.81 -3.68 -13.63
N GLU A 20 -13.98 -2.79 -13.07
CA GLU A 20 -13.70 -1.50 -13.69
C GLU A 20 -12.91 -1.62 -15.00
N LEU A 21 -12.06 -2.64 -15.14
CA LEU A 21 -11.42 -2.95 -16.42
C LEU A 21 -12.45 -3.40 -17.46
N GLY A 22 -13.39 -4.27 -17.09
CA GLY A 22 -14.49 -4.67 -17.97
C GLY A 22 -15.40 -3.50 -18.38
N ASN A 23 -15.51 -2.47 -17.53
CA ASN A 23 -16.25 -1.24 -17.82
C ASN A 23 -15.45 -0.23 -18.67
N GLY A 24 -14.24 -0.56 -19.14
CA GLY A 24 -13.40 0.38 -19.88
C GLY A 24 -12.85 1.53 -19.04
N ARG A 25 -12.75 1.35 -17.71
CA ARG A 25 -12.24 2.36 -16.75
C ARG A 25 -10.89 1.94 -16.14
N PRO A 26 -9.81 1.82 -16.95
CA PRO A 26 -8.52 1.33 -16.47
C PRO A 26 -7.85 2.27 -15.44
N TRP A 27 -8.12 3.58 -15.52
CA TRP A 27 -7.65 4.54 -14.53
C TRP A 27 -8.21 4.22 -13.13
N ARG A 28 -9.49 3.82 -13.04
CA ARG A 28 -10.15 3.53 -11.78
C ARG A 28 -9.65 2.22 -11.20
N ALA A 29 -9.46 1.22 -12.04
CA ALA A 29 -8.82 -0.03 -11.66
C ALA A 29 -7.40 0.20 -11.11
N LYS A 30 -6.63 1.10 -11.75
CA LYS A 30 -5.28 1.48 -11.31
C LYS A 30 -5.30 2.07 -9.90
N GLU A 31 -6.23 2.99 -9.61
CA GLU A 31 -6.36 3.56 -8.27
C GLU A 31 -6.71 2.53 -7.21
N ILE A 32 -7.68 1.64 -7.50
CA ILE A 32 -8.13 0.59 -6.58
C ILE A 32 -6.96 -0.34 -6.23
N LEU A 33 -6.23 -0.81 -7.24
CA LEU A 33 -5.10 -1.72 -7.04
C LEU A 33 -3.93 -1.02 -6.33
N ARG A 34 -3.58 0.20 -6.72
CA ARG A 34 -2.53 0.99 -6.05
C ARG A 34 -2.86 1.21 -4.58
N GLY A 35 -4.11 1.56 -4.27
CA GLY A 35 -4.59 1.69 -2.91
C GLY A 35 -4.49 0.39 -2.13
N ALA A 36 -4.90 -0.72 -2.73
CA ALA A 36 -4.82 -2.05 -2.13
C ALA A 36 -3.37 -2.48 -1.83
N ILE A 37 -2.42 -2.21 -2.74
CA ILE A 37 -0.99 -2.50 -2.55
C ILE A 37 -0.42 -1.71 -1.37
N GLY A 38 -0.87 -0.48 -1.15
CA GLY A 38 -0.42 0.35 -0.04
C GLY A 38 -0.93 -0.09 1.34
N GLN A 39 -2.09 -0.78 1.38
CA GLN A 39 -2.77 -1.17 2.62
C GLN A 39 -2.63 -2.65 2.97
N SER A 40 -2.48 -3.52 1.96
CA SER A 40 -2.47 -4.97 2.16
C SER A 40 -1.05 -5.48 2.45
N PRO A 41 -0.93 -6.60 3.20
CA PRO A 41 0.29 -7.39 3.21
C PRO A 41 0.71 -7.79 1.79
N PHE A 42 1.98 -8.17 1.62
CA PHE A 42 2.50 -8.64 0.33
C PHE A 42 1.67 -9.81 -0.20
N ASP A 43 1.07 -9.60 -1.37
CA ASP A 43 0.22 -10.58 -2.06
C ASP A 43 0.64 -10.63 -3.52
N THR A 44 1.10 -11.79 -3.97
CA THR A 44 1.61 -11.98 -5.32
C THR A 44 0.54 -11.80 -6.38
N GLU A 45 -0.73 -12.17 -6.12
CA GLU A 45 -1.82 -12.04 -7.10
C GLU A 45 -2.18 -10.57 -7.33
N LEU A 46 -2.16 -9.76 -6.27
CA LEU A 46 -2.39 -8.33 -6.33
C LEU A 46 -1.31 -7.62 -7.15
N TYR A 47 -0.04 -7.99 -6.93
CA TYR A 47 1.09 -7.43 -7.67
C TYR A 47 1.08 -7.87 -9.13
N LYS A 48 0.74 -9.14 -9.41
CA LYS A 48 0.56 -9.66 -10.77
C LYS A 48 -0.50 -8.85 -11.53
N THR A 49 -1.70 -8.75 -10.96
CA THR A 49 -2.83 -8.05 -11.59
C THR A 49 -2.52 -6.56 -11.84
N TYR A 50 -1.81 -5.90 -10.92
CA TYR A 50 -1.40 -4.52 -11.11
C TYR A 50 -0.31 -4.37 -12.18
N GLY A 51 0.63 -5.30 -12.25
CA GLY A 51 1.65 -5.36 -13.29
C GLY A 51 1.06 -5.55 -14.68
N GLU A 52 0.11 -6.48 -14.83
CA GLU A 52 -0.64 -6.72 -16.07
C GLU A 52 -1.41 -5.47 -16.51
N LEU A 53 -2.06 -4.78 -15.57
CA LEU A 53 -2.73 -3.51 -15.86
C LEU A 53 -1.74 -2.46 -16.39
N LEU A 54 -0.59 -2.29 -15.74
CA LEU A 54 0.43 -1.35 -16.19
C LEU A 54 0.97 -1.70 -17.58
N LEU A 55 1.14 -2.98 -17.86
CA LEU A 55 1.55 -3.48 -19.17
C LEU A 55 0.51 -3.11 -20.24
N SER A 56 -0.78 -3.30 -19.94
CA SER A 56 -1.88 -2.90 -20.86
C SER A 56 -1.94 -1.38 -21.10
N LEU A 57 -1.38 -0.58 -20.19
CA LEU A 57 -1.27 0.87 -20.30
C LEU A 57 0.04 1.33 -20.96
N GLY A 58 0.93 0.39 -21.33
CA GLY A 58 2.23 0.68 -21.96
C GLY A 58 3.34 1.10 -21.00
N ASP A 59 3.13 1.00 -19.69
CA ASP A 59 4.14 1.37 -18.68
C ASP A 59 5.06 0.19 -18.36
N LEU A 60 5.90 -0.17 -19.33
CA LEU A 60 6.81 -1.33 -19.26
C LEU A 60 7.74 -1.34 -18.03
N PRO A 61 8.45 -0.24 -17.69
CA PRO A 61 9.44 -0.28 -16.60
C PRO A 61 8.79 -0.45 -15.23
N GLU A 62 7.64 0.20 -15.02
CA GLU A 62 6.89 0.09 -13.78
C GLU A 62 6.17 -1.27 -13.70
N ALA A 63 5.59 -1.74 -14.81
CA ALA A 63 4.99 -3.08 -14.89
C ALA A 63 5.99 -4.18 -14.51
N GLY A 64 7.22 -4.10 -15.05
CA GLY A 64 8.29 -5.04 -14.79
C GLY A 64 8.60 -5.22 -13.30
N LYS A 65 8.57 -4.15 -12.52
CA LYS A 65 8.76 -4.19 -11.07
C LYS A 65 7.71 -5.03 -10.36
N TYR A 66 6.43 -4.82 -10.67
CA TYR A 66 5.33 -5.53 -10.01
C TYR A 66 5.20 -6.97 -10.50
N LEU A 67 5.43 -7.21 -11.80
CA LEU A 67 5.47 -8.56 -12.37
C LEU A 67 6.63 -9.38 -11.80
N PHE A 68 7.81 -8.78 -11.66
CA PHE A 68 8.96 -9.40 -11.02
C PHE A 68 8.63 -9.82 -9.58
N LEU A 69 8.09 -8.88 -8.79
CA LEU A 69 7.69 -9.15 -7.40
C LEU A 69 6.61 -10.21 -7.26
N SER A 70 5.69 -10.32 -8.22
CA SER A 70 4.67 -11.38 -8.22
C SER A 70 5.26 -12.77 -8.46
N GLY A 71 6.47 -12.84 -9.03
CA GLY A 71 7.12 -14.08 -9.41
C GLY A 71 6.48 -14.78 -10.62
N SER A 72 5.67 -14.08 -11.41
CA SER A 72 5.11 -14.63 -12.65
C SER A 72 6.24 -14.96 -13.64
N ALA A 73 6.16 -16.15 -14.22
CA ALA A 73 7.07 -16.67 -15.25
C ALA A 73 6.37 -16.78 -16.61
N GLU A 74 5.32 -15.98 -16.83
CA GLU A 74 4.61 -15.96 -18.10
C GLU A 74 5.43 -15.24 -19.18
N PRO A 75 5.49 -15.78 -20.42
CA PRO A 75 6.30 -15.18 -21.50
C PRO A 75 5.95 -13.72 -21.79
N MET A 76 4.67 -13.35 -21.67
CA MET A 76 4.21 -11.97 -21.86
C MET A 76 4.78 -10.98 -20.83
N HIS A 77 5.26 -11.47 -19.68
CA HIS A 77 5.82 -10.65 -18.61
C HIS A 77 7.33 -10.54 -18.69
N GLU A 78 7.99 -11.45 -19.43
CA GLU A 78 9.46 -11.53 -19.47
C GLU A 78 10.10 -10.23 -19.96
N GLU A 79 9.54 -9.61 -21.00
CA GLU A 79 10.07 -8.36 -21.55
C GLU A 79 10.06 -7.23 -20.51
N ALA A 80 8.93 -7.02 -19.83
CA ALA A 80 8.79 -6.00 -18.81
C ALA A 80 9.74 -6.26 -17.63
N VAL A 81 9.82 -7.51 -17.16
CA VAL A 81 10.72 -7.92 -16.07
C VAL A 81 12.18 -7.75 -16.46
N ALA A 82 12.55 -8.15 -17.68
CA ALA A 82 13.90 -7.98 -18.21
C ALA A 82 14.29 -6.51 -18.27
N GLU A 83 13.39 -5.62 -18.70
CA GLU A 83 13.65 -4.18 -18.73
C GLU A 83 13.85 -3.60 -17.31
N PHE A 84 13.04 -4.03 -16.33
CA PHE A 84 13.22 -3.64 -14.94
C PHE A 84 14.58 -4.10 -14.37
N LEU A 85 14.95 -5.37 -14.61
CA LEU A 85 16.22 -5.94 -14.16
C LEU A 85 17.42 -5.35 -14.90
N ARG A 86 17.28 -5.00 -16.17
CA ARG A 86 18.33 -4.31 -16.95
C ARG A 86 18.64 -2.95 -16.34
N ARG A 87 17.62 -2.22 -15.87
CA ARG A 87 17.77 -0.90 -15.24
C ARG A 87 18.34 -0.98 -13.82
N TRP A 88 17.90 -1.94 -13.01
CA TRP A 88 18.18 -1.93 -11.56
C TRP A 88 18.92 -3.16 -11.05
N GLY A 89 18.88 -4.29 -11.75
CA GLY A 89 19.47 -5.55 -11.31
C GLY A 89 21.00 -5.60 -11.41
N ARG A 90 21.61 -4.83 -12.34
CA ARG A 90 23.08 -4.80 -12.52
C ARG A 90 23.82 -4.08 -11.39
N SER A 91 23.14 -3.19 -10.68
CA SER A 91 23.73 -2.36 -9.62
C SER A 91 23.79 -3.06 -8.25
N GLY A 92 23.40 -4.33 -8.19
CA GLY A 92 23.43 -5.14 -6.98
C GLY A 92 22.07 -5.30 -6.28
N PRO A 93 21.95 -6.31 -5.41
CA PRO A 93 20.69 -6.67 -4.76
C PRO A 93 20.14 -5.58 -3.82
N GLU A 94 21.02 -4.78 -3.20
CA GLU A 94 20.61 -3.67 -2.33
C GLU A 94 19.84 -2.58 -3.08
N LEU A 95 20.36 -2.15 -4.25
CA LEU A 95 19.68 -1.14 -5.05
C LEU A 95 18.37 -1.68 -5.61
N LEU A 96 18.36 -2.93 -6.06
CA LEU A 96 17.16 -3.60 -6.53
C LEU A 96 16.07 -3.63 -5.45
N TYR A 97 16.44 -4.04 -4.22
CA TYR A 97 15.54 -4.07 -3.06
C TYR A 97 15.03 -2.69 -2.67
N SER A 98 15.86 -1.64 -2.77
CA SER A 98 15.46 -0.26 -2.45
C SER A 98 14.33 0.27 -3.34
N ARG A 99 14.17 -0.29 -4.55
CA ARG A 99 13.11 0.07 -5.50
C ARG A 99 11.78 -0.60 -5.22
N PHE A 100 11.74 -1.58 -4.32
CA PHE A 100 10.50 -2.26 -3.99
C PHE A 100 9.55 -1.32 -3.23
N PRO A 101 8.23 -1.43 -3.48
CA PRO A 101 7.24 -0.77 -2.63
C PRO A 101 7.46 -1.11 -1.16
N SER A 102 7.23 -0.17 -0.25
CA SER A 102 7.48 -0.38 1.19
C SER A 102 6.80 -1.62 1.77
N ARG A 103 5.59 -1.96 1.29
CA ARG A 103 4.86 -3.16 1.70
C ARG A 103 5.43 -4.47 1.14
N ALA A 104 6.19 -4.40 0.04
CA ALA A 104 6.89 -5.53 -0.55
C ALA A 104 8.31 -5.70 -0.05
N ARG A 105 8.82 -4.83 0.84
CA ARG A 105 10.13 -4.98 1.49
C ARG A 105 9.98 -5.91 2.69
N LEU A 106 10.05 -7.22 2.43
CA LEU A 106 9.87 -8.27 3.43
C LEU A 106 11.12 -8.44 4.29
N GLN A 107 10.92 -9.02 5.48
CA GLN A 107 11.98 -9.27 6.46
C GLN A 107 12.83 -10.47 6.08
N SER A 108 12.20 -11.55 5.60
CA SER A 108 12.90 -12.76 5.17
C SER A 108 12.91 -12.86 3.64
N ILE A 109 14.07 -13.22 3.10
CA ILE A 109 14.21 -13.57 1.69
C ILE A 109 13.32 -14.79 1.38
N SER A 110 13.13 -15.71 2.33
CA SER A 110 12.32 -16.91 2.13
C SER A 110 10.86 -16.64 1.79
N ASP A 111 10.34 -15.46 2.16
CA ASP A 111 8.94 -15.09 1.97
C ASP A 111 8.65 -14.65 0.52
N TYR A 112 9.70 -14.41 -0.28
CA TYR A 112 9.56 -14.04 -1.67
C TYR A 112 9.37 -15.26 -2.58
N PRO A 113 8.75 -15.06 -3.77
CA PRO A 113 8.74 -16.05 -4.83
C PRO A 113 10.16 -16.50 -5.23
N PRO A 114 10.34 -17.74 -5.73
CA PRO A 114 11.64 -18.32 -6.05
C PRO A 114 12.46 -17.49 -7.05
N THR A 115 11.82 -16.85 -8.02
CA THR A 115 12.46 -15.98 -9.01
C THR A 115 13.09 -14.75 -8.37
N VAL A 116 12.36 -14.09 -7.48
CA VAL A 116 12.83 -12.92 -6.72
C VAL A 116 13.93 -13.34 -5.75
N ARG A 117 13.79 -14.48 -5.07
CA ARG A 117 14.83 -15.02 -4.18
C ARG A 117 16.14 -15.25 -4.90
N LYS A 118 16.11 -15.82 -6.11
CA LYS A 118 17.30 -16.05 -6.92
C LYS A 118 17.98 -14.74 -7.33
N ALA A 119 17.20 -13.73 -7.69
CA ALA A 119 17.72 -12.41 -8.06
C ALA A 119 18.29 -11.63 -6.86
N LEU A 120 17.81 -11.93 -5.65
CA LEU A 120 18.35 -11.39 -4.40
C LEU A 120 19.39 -12.32 -3.74
N ALA A 121 19.68 -13.49 -4.34
CA ALA A 121 20.59 -14.47 -3.76
C ALA A 121 22.03 -13.93 -3.80
N GLY A 122 22.60 -13.74 -2.61
CA GLY A 122 23.92 -13.22 -2.32
C GLY A 122 24.04 -12.93 -0.82
N ASP A 123 25.09 -12.26 -0.37
CA ASP A 123 25.27 -11.80 1.04
C ASP A 123 24.31 -10.67 1.44
N PHE A 124 23.20 -10.49 0.70
CA PHE A 124 22.22 -9.47 0.95
C PHE A 124 21.51 -9.74 2.28
N THR A 125 21.83 -8.94 3.28
CA THR A 125 21.08 -8.86 4.53
C THR A 125 20.15 -7.65 4.42
N PRO A 126 18.82 -7.83 4.55
CA PRO A 126 17.90 -6.71 4.57
C PRO A 126 18.34 -5.72 5.65
N PRO A 127 18.46 -4.41 5.36
CA PRO A 127 18.98 -3.46 6.33
C PRO A 127 18.08 -3.44 7.56
N ALA A 128 18.68 -3.59 8.75
CA ALA A 128 17.97 -3.70 10.03
C ALA A 128 16.96 -2.55 10.29
N LYS A 129 17.15 -1.39 9.65
CA LYS A 129 16.21 -0.26 9.70
C LYS A 129 14.83 -0.58 9.11
N VAL A 130 14.72 -1.46 8.11
CA VAL A 130 13.44 -1.86 7.52
C VAL A 130 12.59 -2.64 8.53
N LEU A 131 13.24 -3.43 9.39
CA LEU A 131 12.58 -4.16 10.49
C LEU A 131 11.97 -3.19 11.51
N ALA A 132 12.68 -2.11 11.83
CA ALA A 132 12.20 -1.09 12.74
C ALA A 132 11.05 -0.26 12.15
N GLU A 133 11.14 0.13 10.86
CA GLU A 133 10.09 0.89 10.18
C GLU A 133 8.79 0.10 10.03
N GLN A 134 8.85 -1.20 9.72
CA GLN A 134 7.64 -2.05 9.63
C GLN A 134 6.92 -2.19 10.97
N CYS A 135 7.66 -2.36 12.08
CA CYS A 135 7.07 -2.35 13.42
C CYS A 135 6.41 -1.02 13.77
N CYS A 136 7.00 0.11 13.34
CA CYS A 136 6.45 1.43 13.57
C CYS A 136 5.25 1.76 12.67
N GLN A 137 5.21 1.29 11.43
CA GLN A 137 4.12 1.60 10.48
C GLN A 137 2.78 0.98 10.92
N GLY A 138 2.80 -0.19 11.57
CA GLY A 138 1.61 -0.76 12.21
C GLY A 138 1.09 0.08 13.39
N ARG A 139 1.98 0.78 14.10
CA ARG A 139 1.65 1.61 15.28
C ARG A 139 1.10 2.99 14.92
N TRP A 140 1.49 3.58 13.78
CA TRP A 140 1.02 4.91 13.36
C TRP A 140 -0.35 4.93 12.68
N GLN A 141 -0.81 3.81 12.10
CA GLN A 141 -2.16 3.73 11.51
C GLN A 141 -3.26 3.94 12.57
N GLY A 142 -3.07 3.42 13.79
CA GLY A 142 -4.00 3.66 14.91
C GLY A 142 -3.98 5.09 15.45
N CYS A 143 -2.85 5.80 15.37
CA CYS A 143 -2.76 7.19 15.83
C CYS A 143 -3.47 8.19 14.89
N ARG A 144 -3.55 7.91 13.58
CA ARG A 144 -4.28 8.80 12.65
C ARG A 144 -5.79 8.81 12.91
N ASP A 145 -6.37 7.67 13.26
CA ASP A 145 -7.78 7.58 13.65
C ASP A 145 -8.01 8.27 15.01
N ALA A 146 -7.06 8.17 15.93
CA ALA A 146 -7.13 8.90 17.20
C ALA A 146 -7.07 10.42 17.01
N ILE A 147 -6.14 10.96 16.21
CA ILE A 147 -6.02 12.42 16.01
C ILE A 147 -7.27 13.00 15.33
N ALA A 148 -7.88 12.28 14.39
CA ALA A 148 -9.12 12.73 13.75
C ALA A 148 -10.31 12.80 14.74
N VAL A 149 -10.41 11.82 15.65
CA VAL A 149 -11.47 11.77 16.68
C VAL A 149 -11.29 12.87 17.72
N TRP A 150 -10.05 13.10 18.20
CA TRP A 150 -9.77 14.15 19.17
C TRP A 150 -9.88 15.56 18.57
N GLY A 151 -9.51 15.73 17.29
CA GLY A 151 -9.63 17.00 16.58
C GLY A 151 -11.08 17.47 16.41
N CYS A 152 -11.99 16.58 16.02
CA CYS A 152 -13.43 16.93 15.91
C CYS A 152 -14.07 17.23 17.26
N GLY A 153 -13.72 16.48 18.31
CA GLY A 153 -14.27 16.70 19.65
C GLY A 153 -13.97 18.11 20.19
N LEU A 154 -12.75 18.60 19.97
CA LEU A 154 -12.32 19.91 20.47
C LEU A 154 -13.04 21.07 19.75
N VAL A 155 -13.27 20.96 18.44
CA VAL A 155 -14.02 21.98 17.68
C VAL A 155 -15.47 22.06 18.14
N VAL A 156 -16.15 20.92 18.32
CA VAL A 156 -17.53 20.88 18.82
C VAL A 156 -17.62 21.45 20.24
N PHE A 157 -16.63 21.16 21.08
CA PHE A 157 -16.56 21.69 22.45
C PHE A 157 -16.41 23.22 22.48
N ILE A 158 -15.55 23.79 21.63
CA ILE A 158 -15.38 25.25 21.50
C ILE A 158 -16.69 25.90 21.05
N ILE A 159 -17.38 25.33 20.04
CA ILE A 159 -18.66 25.86 19.55
C ILE A 159 -19.71 25.84 20.66
N ALA A 160 -19.81 24.75 21.44
CA ALA A 160 -20.75 24.65 22.55
C ALA A 160 -20.49 25.69 23.65
N ILE A 161 -19.21 25.94 23.98
CA ILE A 161 -18.83 26.99 24.93
C ILE A 161 -19.25 28.38 24.44
N LEU A 162 -18.96 28.72 23.18
CA LEU A 162 -19.32 30.01 22.60
C LEU A 162 -20.84 30.24 22.60
N LEU A 163 -21.62 29.20 22.25
CA LEU A 163 -23.08 29.26 22.31
C LEU A 163 -23.58 29.44 23.76
N GLY A 164 -23.00 28.73 24.73
CA GLY A 164 -23.34 28.86 26.14
C GLY A 164 -23.06 30.25 26.71
N PHE A 165 -21.92 30.86 26.37
CA PHE A 165 -21.59 32.23 26.76
C PHE A 165 -22.53 33.25 26.14
N GLY A 166 -22.88 33.08 24.85
CA GLY A 166 -23.84 33.94 24.17
C GLY A 166 -25.22 33.94 24.85
N ILE A 167 -25.75 32.76 25.16
CA ILE A 167 -27.06 32.62 25.83
C ILE A 167 -27.03 33.28 27.22
N ARG A 168 -25.96 33.09 27.98
CA ARG A 168 -25.83 33.68 29.33
C ARG A 168 -25.76 35.21 29.28
N ALA A 169 -25.09 35.78 28.28
CA ALA A 169 -25.02 37.23 28.08
C ALA A 169 -26.40 37.83 27.74
N VAL A 170 -27.17 37.18 26.87
CA VAL A 170 -28.53 37.60 26.52
C VAL A 170 -29.46 37.54 27.73
N PHE A 171 -29.35 36.49 28.56
CA PHE A 171 -30.18 36.33 29.75
C PHE A 171 -29.91 37.42 30.82
N GLN A 172 -28.66 37.86 30.96
CA GLN A 172 -28.27 38.96 31.87
C GLN A 172 -28.79 40.34 31.41
N LEU A 173 -28.94 40.54 30.09
CA LEU A 173 -29.55 41.75 29.53
C LEU A 173 -31.05 41.80 29.79
N VAL A 174 -31.75 40.67 29.60
CA VAL A 174 -33.21 40.58 29.82
C VAL A 174 -33.59 40.75 31.29
N THR A 175 -32.77 40.28 32.22
CA THR A 175 -33.08 40.33 33.67
C THR A 175 -32.76 41.68 34.33
N ASN A 176 -31.96 42.53 33.69
CA ASN A 176 -31.66 43.89 34.16
C ASN A 176 -32.59 44.97 33.56
N THR A 177 -33.56 44.58 32.74
CA THR A 177 -34.58 45.48 32.17
C THR A 177 -35.89 45.32 32.94
#